data_AF-A0A662NUY9-F1
#
_entry.id   AF-A0A662NUY9-F1
#
_cell.length_a   1.000
_cell.length_b   1.000
_cell.length_c   1.000
_cell.angle_alpha   90.00
_cell.angle_beta   90.00
_cell.angle_gamma   90.00
#
_symmetry.space_group_name_H-M   'P 1'
#
loop_
_entity.id
_entity.type
_entity.pdbx_description
1 polymer ?
#
loop_
_entity_poly.entity_id
_entity_poly.type
_entity_poly.pdbx_seq_one_letter_code
_entity_poly.pdbx_strand_id
1 'polypeptide(L)'
;MLKLVEGVIERTSEEVNKVEATVSTQIPGSDIDEELRKILEQTQAKIYVVGVGGAGCNTINRMMEVGVEGAKIIGVNTDAQDLLKIRAHRKILIGKEITKGLG
;
A
#
# COMPACT_ATOMS: atom_id res chain seq x y z
N MET A 1 -25.29 12.41 32.58
CA MET A 1 -25.63 11.22 31.76
C MET A 1 -24.49 10.82 30.83
N LEU A 2 -23.81 11.75 30.15
CA LEU A 2 -22.69 11.46 29.22
C LEU A 2 -21.43 10.85 29.85
N LYS A 3 -21.04 11.28 31.07
CA LYS A 3 -19.86 10.72 31.79
C LYS A 3 -19.97 9.22 32.10
N LEU A 4 -21.19 8.70 32.20
CA LEU A 4 -21.42 7.27 32.46
C LEU A 4 -21.13 6.42 31.21
N VAL A 5 -21.39 6.98 30.02
CA VAL A 5 -21.20 6.31 28.73
C VAL A 5 -19.72 6.29 28.36
N GLU A 6 -19.03 7.42 28.53
CA GLU A 6 -17.57 7.52 28.31
C GLU A 6 -16.81 6.50 29.17
N GLY A 7 -17.12 6.43 30.47
CA GLY A 7 -16.48 5.48 31.37
C GLY A 7 -16.83 4.00 31.10
N VAL A 8 -17.91 3.69 30.37
CA VAL A 8 -18.21 2.32 29.93
C VAL A 8 -17.36 1.96 28.71
N ILE A 9 -17.23 2.87 27.74
CA ILE A 9 -16.42 2.68 26.53
C ILE A 9 -14.94 2.48 26.90
N GLU A 10 -14.43 3.26 27.84
CA GLU A 10 -13.04 3.18 28.30
C GLU A 10 -12.74 1.80 28.93
N ARG A 11 -13.65 1.31 29.79
CA ARG A 11 -13.54 -0.03 30.41
C ARG A 11 -13.64 -1.17 29.38
N THR A 12 -14.49 -1.06 28.38
CA THR A 12 -14.58 -2.05 27.30
C THR A 12 -13.32 -2.05 26.43
N SER A 13 -12.73 -0.87 26.17
CA SER A 13 -11.48 -0.78 25.41
C SER A 13 -10.30 -1.40 26.14
N GLU A 14 -10.23 -1.25 27.46
CA GLU A 14 -9.20 -1.87 28.30
C GLU A 14 -9.35 -3.39 28.38
N GLU A 15 -10.58 -3.92 28.46
CA GLU A 15 -10.85 -5.34 28.41
C GLU A 15 -10.50 -5.96 27.05
N VAL A 16 -10.83 -5.30 25.94
CA VAL A 16 -10.45 -5.76 24.58
C VAL A 16 -8.93 -5.80 24.43
N ASN A 17 -8.21 -4.76 24.87
CA ASN A 17 -6.74 -4.72 24.84
C ASN A 17 -6.12 -5.81 25.72
N LYS A 18 -6.71 -6.13 26.88
CA LYS A 18 -6.26 -7.25 27.74
C LYS A 18 -6.46 -8.60 27.06
N VAL A 19 -7.56 -8.79 26.35
CA VAL A 19 -7.84 -10.03 25.61
C VAL A 19 -6.85 -10.18 24.45
N GLU A 20 -6.57 -9.13 23.66
CA GLU A 20 -5.55 -9.17 22.60
C GLU A 20 -4.14 -9.44 23.13
N ALA A 21 -3.75 -8.80 24.24
CA ALA A 21 -2.45 -9.02 24.87
C ALA A 21 -2.28 -10.43 25.47
N THR A 22 -3.37 -11.04 25.96
CA THR A 22 -3.34 -12.40 26.55
C THR A 22 -3.36 -13.49 25.47
N VAL A 23 -4.02 -13.26 24.33
CA VAL A 23 -4.01 -14.18 23.17
C VAL A 23 -2.62 -14.25 22.53
N SER A 24 -1.83 -13.17 22.63
CA SER A 24 -0.45 -13.13 22.12
C SER A 24 0.54 -14.06 22.84
N THR A 25 0.24 -14.56 24.05
CA THR A 25 1.29 -15.19 24.90
C THR A 25 1.23 -16.70 25.04
N GLN A 26 0.33 -17.43 24.36
CA GLN A 26 0.27 -18.89 24.50
C GLN A 26 -0.03 -19.64 23.19
N ILE A 27 0.91 -19.66 22.25
CA ILE A 27 1.03 -20.73 21.24
C ILE A 27 2.54 -21.06 21.05
N PRO A 28 3.00 -22.29 21.33
CA PRO A 28 4.39 -22.71 21.14
C PRO A 28 4.69 -22.98 19.66
N GLY A 29 4.61 -21.93 18.83
CA GLY A 29 4.88 -21.95 17.38
C GLY A 29 6.03 -21.04 16.94
N SER A 30 6.76 -20.42 17.88
CA SER A 30 7.66 -19.29 17.59
C SER A 30 8.79 -19.58 16.60
N ASP A 31 9.33 -20.80 16.59
CA ASP A 31 10.47 -21.14 15.73
C ASP A 31 10.05 -21.52 14.31
N ILE A 32 8.93 -22.25 14.18
CA ILE A 32 8.39 -22.67 12.89
C ILE A 32 7.72 -21.49 12.18
N ASP A 33 6.96 -20.66 12.90
CA ASP A 33 6.29 -19.50 12.32
C ASP A 33 7.32 -18.46 11.79
N GLU A 34 8.46 -18.31 12.48
CA GLU A 34 9.55 -17.45 12.02
C GLU A 34 10.25 -18.03 10.79
N GLU A 35 10.50 -19.34 10.76
CA GLU A 35 11.10 -20.02 9.60
C GLU A 35 10.17 -19.94 8.37
N LEU A 36 8.86 -20.15 8.56
CA LEU A 36 7.85 -20.03 7.51
C LEU A 36 7.76 -18.59 6.96
N ARG A 37 7.79 -17.56 7.83
CA ARG A 37 7.84 -16.16 7.38
C ARG A 37 9.08 -15.89 6.54
N LYS A 38 10.25 -16.38 6.97
CA LYS A 38 11.52 -16.17 6.26
C LYS A 38 11.52 -16.81 4.87
N ILE A 39 10.93 -18.01 4.72
CA ILE A 39 10.76 -18.66 3.42
C ILE A 39 9.80 -17.86 2.51
N LEU A 40 8.68 -17.38 3.07
CA LEU A 40 7.72 -16.56 2.32
C LEU A 40 8.34 -15.24 1.85
N GLU A 41 9.10 -14.54 2.70
CA GLU A 41 9.80 -13.30 2.35
C GLU A 41 10.85 -13.50 1.25
N GLN A 42 11.61 -14.60 1.30
CA GLN A 42 12.63 -14.90 0.29
C GLN A 42 12.02 -15.28 -1.07
N THR A 43 10.81 -15.83 -1.07
CA THR A 43 10.14 -16.32 -2.29
C THR A 43 9.22 -15.27 -2.92
N GLN A 44 8.93 -14.17 -2.22
CA GLN A 44 8.00 -13.17 -2.72
C GLN A 44 8.56 -12.40 -3.92
N ALA A 45 7.91 -12.56 -5.08
CA ALA A 45 8.25 -11.84 -6.29
C ALA A 45 7.94 -10.34 -6.15
N LYS A 46 8.91 -9.49 -6.50
CA LYS A 46 8.72 -8.03 -6.56
C LYS A 46 8.13 -7.66 -7.92
N ILE A 47 6.83 -7.41 -7.97
CA ILE A 47 6.12 -7.07 -9.21
C ILE A 47 6.13 -5.55 -9.41
N TYR A 48 6.49 -5.11 -10.61
CA TYR A 48 6.44 -3.71 -11.03
C TYR A 48 5.59 -3.59 -12.29
N VAL A 49 4.67 -2.63 -12.30
CA VAL A 49 3.83 -2.32 -13.46
C VAL A 49 4.17 -0.91 -13.90
N VAL A 50 4.61 -0.75 -15.15
CA VAL A 50 5.05 0.53 -15.69
C VAL A 50 4.14 0.95 -16.84
N GLY A 51 3.33 2.00 -16.62
CA GLY A 51 2.51 2.61 -17.66
C GLY A 51 3.29 3.76 -18.32
N VAL A 52 3.48 3.68 -19.64
CA VAL A 52 4.24 4.67 -20.41
C VAL A 52 3.33 5.43 -21.37
N GLY A 53 3.47 6.75 -21.45
CA GLY A 53 2.66 7.63 -22.30
C GLY A 53 1.21 7.75 -21.83
N GLY A 54 0.35 8.42 -22.62
CA GLY A 54 -1.02 8.73 -22.19
C GLY A 54 -1.88 7.48 -21.95
N ALA A 55 -1.93 6.55 -22.92
CA ALA A 55 -2.72 5.33 -22.77
C ALA A 55 -2.21 4.44 -21.63
N GLY A 56 -0.88 4.29 -21.49
CA GLY A 56 -0.29 3.53 -20.40
C GLY A 56 -0.57 4.15 -19.03
N CYS A 57 -0.43 5.46 -18.91
CA CYS A 57 -0.76 6.24 -17.72
C CYS A 57 -2.25 6.12 -17.34
N ASN A 58 -3.14 6.13 -18.32
CA ASN A 58 -4.57 5.92 -18.10
C ASN A 58 -4.87 4.49 -17.57
N THR A 59 -4.25 3.47 -18.15
CA THR A 59 -4.42 2.08 -17.70
C THR A 59 -3.99 1.89 -16.25
N ILE A 60 -2.80 2.39 -15.89
CA ILE A 60 -2.32 2.25 -14.52
C ILE A 60 -3.13 3.08 -13.52
N ASN A 61 -3.69 4.22 -13.96
CA ASN A 61 -4.59 5.01 -13.13
C ASN A 61 -5.83 4.17 -12.76
N ARG A 62 -6.40 3.44 -13.72
CA ARG A 62 -7.49 2.50 -13.46
C ARG A 62 -7.07 1.37 -12.53
N MET A 63 -5.87 0.81 -12.70
CA MET A 63 -5.36 -0.23 -11.79
C MET A 63 -5.25 0.25 -10.35
N MET A 64 -4.82 1.50 -10.14
CA MET A 64 -4.77 2.12 -8.81
C MET A 64 -6.17 2.35 -8.24
N GLU A 65 -7.16 2.72 -9.06
CA GLU A 65 -8.55 2.90 -8.63
C GLU A 65 -9.24 1.59 -8.25
N VAL A 66 -8.92 0.49 -8.94
CA VAL A 66 -9.42 -0.85 -8.60
C VAL A 66 -8.75 -1.39 -7.33
N GLY A 67 -7.55 -0.89 -6.99
CA GLY A 67 -6.81 -1.35 -5.82
C GLY A 67 -6.03 -2.63 -6.07
N VAL A 68 -5.31 -2.72 -7.20
CA VAL A 68 -4.44 -3.89 -7.48
C VAL A 68 -3.34 -3.98 -6.42
N GLU A 69 -3.36 -5.06 -5.64
CA GLU A 69 -2.37 -5.36 -4.60
C GLU A 69 -1.17 -6.15 -5.14
N GLY A 70 -0.06 -6.14 -4.39
CA GLY A 70 1.13 -6.92 -4.70
C GLY A 70 2.00 -6.38 -5.84
N ALA A 71 1.60 -5.29 -6.50
CA ALA A 71 2.37 -4.67 -7.59
C ALA A 71 2.70 -3.20 -7.31
N LYS A 72 3.96 -2.81 -7.55
CA LYS A 72 4.38 -1.41 -7.50
C LYS A 72 4.13 -0.74 -8.84
N ILE A 73 3.12 0.12 -8.86
CA ILE A 73 2.68 0.85 -10.06
C ILE A 73 3.51 2.13 -10.26
N ILE A 74 4.05 2.30 -11.47
CA ILE A 74 4.90 3.42 -11.89
C ILE A 74 4.33 4.04 -13.18
N GLY A 75 4.13 5.36 -13.18
CA GLY A 75 3.77 6.13 -14.38
C GLY A 75 4.96 6.85 -14.99
N VAL A 76 5.08 6.80 -16.31
CA VAL A 76 6.14 7.46 -17.08
C VAL A 76 5.53 8.21 -18.25
N ASN A 77 5.80 9.51 -18.37
CA ASN A 77 5.32 10.30 -19.51
C ASN A 77 6.28 11.47 -19.80
N THR A 78 6.22 12.01 -21.01
CA THR A 78 6.85 13.29 -21.37
C THR A 78 5.93 14.48 -21.10
N ASP A 79 4.62 14.25 -21.10
CA ASP A 79 3.60 15.23 -20.75
C ASP A 79 3.45 15.32 -19.22
N ALA A 80 3.79 16.49 -18.67
CA ALA A 80 3.73 16.75 -17.23
C ALA A 80 2.29 16.91 -16.72
N GLN A 81 1.38 17.42 -17.55
CA GLN A 81 -0.02 17.62 -17.17
C GLN A 81 -0.74 16.28 -17.02
N ASP A 82 -0.51 15.36 -17.96
CA ASP A 82 -1.09 14.03 -17.93
C ASP A 82 -0.53 13.23 -16.74
N LEU A 83 0.79 13.26 -16.55
CA LEU A 83 1.45 12.59 -15.43
C LEU A 83 1.00 13.14 -14.06
N LEU A 84 0.67 14.44 -13.97
CA LEU A 84 0.16 15.05 -12.74
C LEU A 84 -1.21 14.48 -12.34
N LYS A 85 -2.09 14.20 -13.30
CA LYS A 85 -3.48 13.76 -13.07
C LYS A 85 -3.60 12.31 -12.59
N ILE A 86 -2.70 11.43 -13.01
CA ILE A 86 -2.81 9.99 -12.70
C ILE A 86 -2.44 9.66 -11.26
N ARG A 87 -2.92 8.51 -10.76
CA ARG A 87 -2.48 7.89 -9.51
C ARG A 87 -1.42 6.83 -9.82
N ALA A 88 -0.33 6.83 -9.07
CA ALA A 88 0.74 5.82 -9.14
C ALA A 88 1.60 5.92 -7.87
N HIS A 89 2.26 4.82 -7.48
CA HIS A 89 3.22 4.82 -6.37
C HIS A 89 4.48 5.64 -6.70
N ARG A 90 4.84 5.73 -7.99
CA ARG A 90 5.93 6.57 -8.47
C ARG A 90 5.58 7.16 -9.84
N LYS A 91 5.99 8.41 -10.07
CA LYS A 91 5.84 9.12 -11.34
C LYS A 91 7.21 9.55 -11.86
N ILE A 92 7.45 9.42 -13.15
CA ILE A 92 8.71 9.78 -13.80
C ILE A 92 8.41 10.62 -15.04
N LEU A 93 8.80 11.90 -14.99
CA LEU A 93 8.77 12.78 -16.15
C LEU A 93 10.06 12.58 -16.95
N ILE A 94 9.95 12.06 -18.16
CA ILE A 94 11.10 11.88 -19.06
C ILE A 94 11.17 13.03 -20.08
N GLY A 95 12.36 13.29 -20.62
CA GLY A 95 12.55 14.27 -21.68
C GLY A 95 12.31 15.72 -21.26
N LYS A 96 12.46 16.06 -19.98
CA LYS A 96 12.18 17.41 -19.44
C LYS A 96 12.92 18.52 -20.19
N GLU A 97 14.16 18.30 -20.58
CA GLU A 97 15.00 19.27 -21.29
C GLU A 97 14.59 19.43 -22.75
N ILE A 98 13.96 18.41 -23.35
CA ILE A 98 13.61 18.34 -24.78
C ILE A 98 12.17 18.82 -24.99
N THR A 99 11.23 18.24 -24.26
CA THR A 99 9.78 18.48 -24.41
C THR A 99 9.27 19.59 -23.49
N LYS A 100 10.07 20.00 -22.49
CA LYS A 100 9.68 20.97 -21.45
C LYS A 100 8.40 20.57 -20.70
N GLY A 101 8.06 19.28 -20.70
CA GLY A 101 6.86 18.75 -20.06
C GLY A 101 5.58 18.89 -20.89
N LEU A 102 5.67 19.18 -22.19
CA LEU A 102 4.52 19.42 -23.07
C LEU A 102 4.11 18.22 -23.94
N GLY A 103 4.84 17.10 -23.83
CA GLY A 103 4.68 15.94 -24.71
C GLY A 103 5.82 15.81 -25.70
#